data_AF-A0A832ZI68-F1
#
_entry.id   AF-A0A832ZI68-F1
#
_cell.length_a   1.000
_cell.length_b   1.000
_cell.length_c   1.000
_cell.angle_alpha   90.00
_cell.angle_beta   90.00
_cell.angle_gamma   90.00
#
_symmetry.space_group_name_H-M   'P 1'
#
loop_
_entity.id
_entity.type
_entity.pdbx_description
1 polymer ?
#
loop_
_entity_poly.entity_id
_entity_poly.type
_entity_poly.pdbx_seq_one_letter_code
_entity_poly.pdbx_strand_id
1 'polypeptide(L)'
;MKVPIYLGRGHALYGRTTGNKTRRTLDLKTEEANHMLFLGGSGFGKTTIMRALIESIWSAYLNKGIAPIIFVFERKIDVSKAEKIKEIYYKESQKYSKEMLYKKYGKNTWDYIIKYVELMNKYPHLYGSPGDFAMGMPNILGKYTKWAGNNTILGYFGLSPYAFPVNRFVFRPRRRLNNIKVDNGWKTEVIEAKIKYSSIDFSFIEKLTHVGSGALHGERLRKIWNIEKIRDPDKVLEKALEWDNPENPSRTYSRIEETMDRLKKDHLFSKDESFFKYVSNRRINVIDFSQNSDLTTEEENLIFKMIVDMAVKSAFKLKIPIFFFVDEIQHFANNPIGLSAINKIYREGRSIGINLIGATQYMAGLNKSLIEGCTHIGIVGKIASPEDLKMLKKMIPGVDEYEIGMEESFSIDEYKKMKQKNKFRGYFAYDKQYVERISYRHPQSL
;
A
#
# COMPACT_ATOMS: atom_id res chain seq x y z
N MET A 1 6.41 -23.54 -7.11
CA MET A 1 7.67 -23.38 -6.31
C MET A 1 7.39 -22.73 -4.94
N LYS A 2 8.18 -23.02 -3.89
CA LYS A 2 8.11 -22.34 -2.58
C LYS A 2 9.21 -21.28 -2.43
N VAL A 3 8.85 -20.09 -1.99
CA VAL A 3 9.78 -18.97 -1.74
C VAL A 3 9.71 -18.57 -0.26
N PRO A 4 10.75 -18.87 0.56
CA PRO A 4 10.75 -18.54 1.97
C PRO A 4 10.96 -17.04 2.17
N ILE A 5 9.99 -16.38 2.81
CA ILE A 5 10.06 -14.97 3.18
C ILE A 5 10.31 -14.81 4.66
N TYR A 6 11.14 -13.84 5.05
CA TYR A 6 11.45 -13.57 6.45
C TYR A 6 10.36 -12.75 7.12
N LEU A 7 9.67 -13.33 8.12
CA LEU A 7 8.59 -12.67 8.86
C LEU A 7 9.07 -11.96 10.13
N GLY A 8 10.07 -12.52 10.83
CA GLY A 8 10.49 -12.00 12.14
C GLY A 8 11.17 -13.05 13.01
N ARG A 9 11.17 -12.83 14.33
CA ARG A 9 11.75 -13.78 15.30
C ARG A 9 10.69 -14.27 16.28
N GLY A 10 10.61 -15.58 16.47
CA GLY A 10 9.71 -16.25 17.42
C GLY A 10 10.48 -17.04 18.48
N HIS A 11 9.80 -17.48 19.53
CA HIS A 11 10.39 -18.38 20.54
C HIS A 11 10.55 -19.78 19.98
N ALA A 12 11.68 -20.46 20.29
CA ALA A 12 11.85 -21.87 19.93
C ALA A 12 10.65 -22.71 20.39
N LEU A 13 10.21 -23.67 19.55
CA LEU A 13 9.01 -24.47 19.76
C LEU A 13 8.95 -25.15 21.14
N TYR A 14 10.12 -25.52 21.69
CA TYR A 14 10.28 -26.19 22.98
C TYR A 14 10.46 -25.24 24.19
N GLY A 15 10.46 -23.93 23.99
CA GLY A 15 10.74 -22.93 25.04
C GLY A 15 9.85 -21.72 24.90
N ARG A 16 8.52 -21.91 25.00
CA ARG A 16 7.50 -20.88 24.78
C ARG A 16 7.61 -19.68 25.74
N THR A 17 8.34 -19.80 26.86
CA THR A 17 8.52 -18.73 27.85
C THR A 17 9.96 -18.20 27.95
N THR A 18 10.99 -19.02 27.72
CA THR A 18 12.41 -18.66 27.96
C THR A 18 13.39 -19.01 26.82
N GLY A 19 12.90 -19.59 25.72
CA GLY A 19 13.77 -20.11 24.65
C GLY A 19 14.44 -19.03 23.80
N ASN A 20 15.61 -19.38 23.23
CA ASN A 20 16.33 -18.55 22.26
C ASN A 20 15.43 -18.19 21.07
N LYS A 21 15.42 -16.89 20.73
CA LYS A 21 14.59 -16.39 19.63
C LYS A 21 15.19 -16.77 18.28
N THR A 22 14.43 -17.51 17.49
CA THR A 22 14.85 -18.06 16.20
C THR A 22 14.14 -17.36 15.04
N ARG A 23 14.75 -17.41 13.85
CA ARG A 23 14.21 -16.82 12.62
C ARG A 23 12.89 -17.50 12.25
N ARG A 24 11.87 -16.74 11.84
CA ARG A 24 10.61 -17.24 11.30
C ARG A 24 10.45 -16.87 9.85
N THR A 25 10.06 -17.86 9.06
CA THR A 25 9.83 -17.72 7.63
C THR A 25 8.46 -18.26 7.27
N LEU A 26 7.88 -17.69 6.23
CA LEU A 26 6.68 -18.21 5.58
C LEU A 26 7.04 -18.61 4.16
N ASP A 27 6.67 -19.82 3.77
CA ASP A 27 6.90 -20.30 2.41
C ASP A 27 5.74 -19.88 1.51
N LEU A 28 5.97 -18.91 0.64
CA LEU A 28 4.97 -18.51 -0.34
C LEU A 28 5.02 -19.42 -1.56
N LYS A 29 3.86 -19.97 -1.91
CA LYS A 29 3.70 -20.69 -3.18
C LYS A 29 3.59 -19.68 -4.33
N THR A 30 4.24 -19.98 -5.45
CA THR A 30 4.24 -19.11 -6.64
C THR A 30 2.99 -19.27 -7.51
N GLU A 31 2.34 -20.43 -7.44
CA GLU A 31 1.21 -20.81 -8.29
C GLU A 31 -0.15 -20.67 -7.58
N GLU A 32 -0.13 -20.44 -6.26
CA GLU A 32 -1.31 -20.28 -5.44
C GLU A 32 -1.22 -18.97 -4.66
N ALA A 33 -2.36 -18.30 -4.46
CA ALA A 33 -2.41 -17.10 -3.66
C ALA A 33 -2.27 -17.40 -2.15
N ASN A 34 -1.47 -16.57 -1.49
CA ASN A 34 -1.18 -16.58 -0.06
C ASN A 34 -1.75 -15.29 0.53
N HIS A 35 -3.08 -15.13 0.51
CA HIS A 35 -3.74 -13.92 1.01
C HIS A 35 -3.44 -13.72 2.50
N MET A 36 -3.17 -12.49 2.92
CA MET A 36 -2.84 -12.16 4.30
C MET A 36 -3.64 -10.95 4.79
N LEU A 37 -4.06 -11.00 6.05
CA LEU A 37 -4.68 -9.85 6.71
C LEU A 37 -3.92 -9.50 7.99
N PHE A 38 -3.47 -8.26 8.10
CA PHE A 38 -2.84 -7.72 9.29
C PHE A 38 -3.83 -6.88 10.11
N LEU A 39 -3.90 -7.20 11.40
CA LEU A 39 -4.87 -6.65 12.36
C LEU A 39 -4.14 -6.05 13.55
N GLY A 40 -4.74 -5.07 14.21
CA GLY A 40 -4.14 -4.46 15.41
C GLY A 40 -4.53 -3.01 15.61
N GLY A 41 -4.45 -2.51 16.84
CA GLY A 41 -4.71 -1.11 17.15
C GLY A 41 -3.76 -0.11 16.45
N SER A 42 -4.12 1.18 16.52
CA SER A 42 -3.29 2.27 15.99
C SER A 42 -1.94 2.38 16.72
N GLY A 43 -0.87 2.59 15.95
CA GLY A 43 0.47 2.84 16.49
C GLY A 43 1.29 1.61 16.87
N PHE A 44 0.76 0.39 16.70
CA PHE A 44 1.53 -0.85 16.90
C PHE A 44 2.46 -1.21 15.72
N GLY A 45 2.35 -0.52 14.59
CA GLY A 45 3.29 -0.63 13.47
C GLY A 45 2.88 -1.56 12.31
N LYS A 46 1.58 -1.72 12.04
CA LYS A 46 1.06 -2.54 10.93
C LYS A 46 1.67 -2.16 9.57
N THR A 47 1.59 -0.89 9.20
CA THR A 47 2.16 -0.35 7.95
C THR A 47 3.67 -0.58 7.86
N THR A 48 4.39 -0.43 8.98
CA THR A 48 5.82 -0.76 9.07
C THR A 48 6.10 -2.25 8.78
N ILE A 49 5.27 -3.15 9.31
CA ILE A 49 5.38 -4.60 9.08
C ILE A 49 5.03 -4.95 7.63
N MET A 50 3.99 -4.34 7.05
CA MET A 50 3.67 -4.51 5.63
C MET A 50 4.83 -4.10 4.75
N ARG A 51 5.47 -2.95 5.03
CA ARG A 51 6.68 -2.53 4.33
C ARG A 51 7.80 -3.55 4.48
N ALA A 52 8.02 -4.08 5.67
CA ALA A 52 9.01 -5.15 5.87
C ALA A 52 8.68 -6.42 5.07
N LEU A 53 7.40 -6.75 4.94
CA LEU A 53 6.95 -7.91 4.17
C LEU A 53 7.17 -7.70 2.67
N ILE A 54 6.87 -6.51 2.13
CA ILE A 54 7.14 -6.14 0.73
C ILE A 54 8.61 -6.34 0.40
N GLU A 55 9.52 -5.78 1.21
CA GLU A 55 10.96 -5.91 1.00
C GLU A 55 11.45 -7.36 1.05
N SER A 56 10.86 -8.16 1.95
CA SER A 56 11.18 -9.57 2.14
C SER A 56 10.76 -10.40 0.93
N ILE A 57 9.54 -10.16 0.42
CA ILE A 57 9.03 -10.76 -0.82
C ILE A 57 9.90 -10.34 -2.00
N TRP A 58 10.12 -9.04 -2.20
CA TRP A 58 10.93 -8.49 -3.28
C TRP A 58 12.31 -9.17 -3.34
N SER A 59 13.01 -9.20 -2.21
CA SER A 59 14.36 -9.76 -2.15
C SER A 59 14.37 -11.28 -2.33
N ALA A 60 13.45 -12.00 -1.69
CA ALA A 60 13.40 -13.46 -1.76
C ALA A 60 13.05 -13.97 -3.16
N TYR A 61 12.10 -13.32 -3.85
CA TYR A 61 11.70 -13.70 -5.21
C TYR A 61 12.81 -13.41 -6.22
N LEU A 62 13.44 -12.22 -6.16
CA LEU A 62 14.56 -11.90 -7.05
C LEU A 62 15.75 -12.84 -6.86
N ASN A 63 16.06 -13.21 -5.61
CA ASN A 63 17.11 -14.20 -5.33
C ASN A 63 16.79 -15.59 -5.90
N LYS A 64 15.53 -15.88 -6.19
CA LYS A 64 15.07 -17.10 -6.87
C LYS A 64 14.91 -16.92 -8.39
N GLY A 65 15.32 -15.78 -8.94
CA GLY A 65 15.19 -15.47 -10.37
C GLY A 65 13.76 -15.15 -10.82
N ILE A 66 12.85 -14.88 -9.89
CA ILE A 66 11.45 -14.54 -10.18
C ILE A 66 11.27 -13.04 -10.00
N ALA A 67 10.73 -12.35 -11.01
CA ALA A 67 10.43 -10.93 -10.94
C ALA A 67 8.92 -10.71 -10.72
N PRO A 68 8.45 -10.59 -9.46
CA PRO A 68 7.03 -10.35 -9.16
C PRO A 68 6.64 -8.93 -9.52
N ILE A 69 5.36 -8.72 -9.86
CA ILE A 69 4.79 -7.37 -9.86
C ILE A 69 4.26 -7.10 -8.46
N ILE A 70 4.70 -6.00 -7.84
CA ILE A 70 4.21 -5.58 -6.53
C ILE A 70 3.52 -4.22 -6.67
N PHE A 71 2.27 -4.16 -6.25
CA PHE A 71 1.49 -2.94 -6.05
C PHE A 71 1.34 -2.65 -4.57
N VAL A 72 1.54 -1.40 -4.19
CA VAL A 72 1.38 -0.91 -2.82
C VAL A 72 0.46 0.28 -2.85
N PHE A 73 -0.68 0.21 -2.17
CA PHE A 73 -1.67 1.28 -2.08
C PHE A 73 -1.44 2.04 -0.77
N GLU A 74 -0.97 3.27 -0.91
CA GLU A 74 -0.67 4.16 0.22
C GLU A 74 -1.73 5.25 0.32
N ARG A 75 -2.16 5.57 1.55
CA ARG A 75 -3.17 6.61 1.82
C ARG A 75 -2.67 7.75 2.71
N LYS A 76 -1.45 7.65 3.25
CA LYS A 76 -0.94 8.56 4.28
C LYS A 76 0.50 8.97 4.04
N ILE A 77 0.75 10.23 4.39
CA ILE A 77 2.08 10.78 4.61
C ILE A 77 2.38 10.81 6.11
N ASP A 78 3.65 10.77 6.49
CA ASP A 78 4.09 10.80 7.89
C ASP A 78 5.20 11.84 8.11
N VAL A 79 4.78 13.07 8.40
CA VAL A 79 5.67 14.19 8.73
C VAL A 79 6.54 13.90 9.96
N SER A 80 6.05 13.08 10.90
CA SER A 80 6.79 12.75 12.13
C SER A 80 8.06 11.95 11.86
N LYS A 81 8.13 11.20 10.76
CA LYS A 81 9.35 10.49 10.34
C LYS A 81 10.42 11.46 9.87
N ALA A 82 10.04 12.48 9.09
CA ALA A 82 10.97 13.48 8.59
C ALA A 82 11.60 14.28 9.73
N GLU A 83 10.81 14.72 10.71
CA GLU A 83 11.33 15.41 11.88
C GLU A 83 12.29 14.54 12.70
N LYS A 84 12.00 13.25 12.86
CA LYS A 84 12.92 12.31 13.53
C LYS A 84 14.23 12.13 12.76
N ILE A 85 14.20 12.15 11.43
CA ILE A 85 15.42 12.10 10.61
C ILE A 85 16.28 13.34 10.85
N LYS A 86 15.65 14.51 10.84
CA LYS A 86 16.31 15.78 11.13
C LYS A 86 16.92 15.79 12.52
N GLU A 87 16.21 15.29 13.52
CA GLU A 87 16.72 15.12 14.89
C GLU A 87 17.94 14.18 14.93
N ILE A 88 17.85 13.01 14.30
CA ILE A 88 18.95 12.04 14.23
C ILE A 88 20.17 12.67 13.55
N TYR A 89 19.97 13.40 12.44
CA TYR A 89 21.03 14.08 11.72
C TYR A 89 21.83 15.01 12.64
N TYR A 90 21.17 15.91 13.38
CA TYR A 90 21.87 16.84 14.26
C TYR A 90 22.58 16.12 15.42
N LYS A 91 21.89 15.18 16.10
CA LYS A 91 22.47 14.45 17.24
C LYS A 91 23.69 13.62 16.85
N GLU A 92 23.60 12.92 15.72
CA GLU A 92 24.69 12.05 15.26
C GLU A 92 25.86 12.87 14.69
N SER A 93 25.60 13.99 14.00
CA SER A 93 26.64 14.87 13.46
C SER A 93 27.44 15.61 14.54
N GLN A 94 26.82 15.88 15.70
CA GLN A 94 27.53 16.44 16.86
C GLN A 94 28.43 15.39 17.56
N LYS A 95 28.08 14.10 17.45
CA LYS A 95 28.74 13.03 18.19
C LYS A 95 29.86 12.34 17.41
N TYR A 96 29.77 12.27 16.09
CA TYR A 96 30.65 11.46 15.26
C TYR A 96 31.23 12.27 14.11
N SER A 97 32.45 11.93 13.69
CA SER A 97 33.01 12.48 12.45
C SER A 97 32.25 11.96 11.23
N LYS A 98 32.44 12.65 10.10
CA LYS A 98 31.80 12.28 8.82
C LYS A 98 32.19 10.87 8.38
N GLU A 99 33.44 10.47 8.58
CA GLU A 99 33.94 9.11 8.27
C GLU A 99 33.25 8.05 9.13
N MET A 100 33.05 8.33 10.42
CA MET A 100 32.33 7.42 11.32
C MET A 100 30.86 7.28 10.93
N LEU A 101 30.21 8.37 10.52
CA LEU A 101 28.82 8.36 10.05
C LEU A 101 28.67 7.56 8.76
N TYR A 102 29.60 7.73 7.82
CA TYR A 102 29.67 6.92 6.61
C TYR A 102 29.87 5.44 6.91
N LYS A 103 30.73 5.09 7.87
CA LYS A 103 30.90 3.70 8.31
C LYS A 103 29.63 3.13 8.95
N LYS A 104 28.89 3.94 9.72
CA LYS A 104 27.71 3.51 10.48
C LYS A 104 26.45 3.36 9.62
N TYR A 105 26.18 4.32 8.74
CA TYR A 105 24.94 4.40 7.96
C TYR A 105 25.13 4.10 6.47
N GLY A 106 26.37 4.15 5.97
CA GLY A 106 26.71 4.10 4.55
C GLY A 106 26.82 5.50 3.95
N LYS A 107 27.81 5.69 3.07
CA LYS A 107 28.10 6.99 2.43
C LYS A 107 26.88 7.57 1.70
N ASN A 108 26.32 6.83 0.75
CA ASN A 108 25.15 7.27 -0.04
C ASN A 108 23.94 7.59 0.85
N THR A 109 23.72 6.82 1.91
CA THR A 109 22.67 7.08 2.90
C THR A 109 22.89 8.41 3.58
N TRP A 110 24.07 8.63 4.14
CA TRP A 110 24.33 9.85 4.89
C TRP A 110 24.35 11.09 4.01
N ASP A 111 24.90 11.00 2.80
CA ASP A 111 24.90 12.09 1.81
C ASP A 111 23.48 12.52 1.44
N TYR A 112 22.56 11.57 1.27
CA TYR A 112 21.17 11.89 1.06
C TYR A 112 20.53 12.55 2.29
N ILE A 113 20.82 12.08 3.51
CA ILE A 113 20.26 12.67 4.73
C ILE A 113 20.72 14.12 4.90
N ILE A 114 22.00 14.41 4.63
CA ILE A 114 22.53 15.79 4.61
C ILE A 114 21.68 16.65 3.67
N LYS A 115 21.58 16.24 2.39
CA LYS A 115 20.81 16.99 1.37
C LYS A 115 19.35 17.13 1.75
N TYR A 116 18.74 16.08 2.30
CA TYR A 116 17.33 16.07 2.69
C TYR A 116 17.07 17.08 3.81
N VAL A 117 17.90 17.08 4.85
CA VAL A 117 17.77 18.02 5.97
C VAL A 117 18.08 19.46 5.55
N GLU A 118 19.07 19.69 4.68
CA GLU A 118 19.34 21.00 4.08
C GLU A 118 18.11 21.56 3.35
N LEU A 119 17.46 20.73 2.53
CA LEU A 119 16.23 21.10 1.82
C LEU A 119 15.06 21.36 2.78
N MET A 120 14.89 20.52 3.81
CA MET A 120 13.87 20.74 4.85
C MET A 120 14.09 22.06 5.60
N ASN A 121 15.34 22.42 5.90
CA ASN A 121 15.64 23.69 6.58
C ASN A 121 15.40 24.89 5.66
N LYS A 122 15.81 24.79 4.40
CA LYS A 122 15.69 25.89 3.44
C LYS A 122 14.26 26.12 2.96
N TYR A 123 13.48 25.04 2.79
CA TYR A 123 12.12 25.06 2.25
C TYR A 123 11.18 24.14 3.06
N PRO A 124 10.91 24.44 4.33
CA PRO A 124 10.16 23.55 5.24
C PRO A 124 8.70 23.30 4.82
N HIS A 125 8.11 24.17 3.99
CA HIS A 125 6.77 23.99 3.44
C HIS A 125 6.72 23.09 2.20
N LEU A 126 7.89 22.78 1.60
CA LEU A 126 7.98 21.97 0.38
C LEU A 126 8.40 20.52 0.65
N TYR A 127 9.18 20.29 1.70
CA TYR A 127 9.78 19.00 2.07
C TYR A 127 9.38 18.57 3.47
N GLY A 128 9.62 17.31 3.80
CA GLY A 128 9.32 16.77 5.13
C GLY A 128 8.01 15.97 5.20
N SER A 129 7.47 15.56 4.06
CA SER A 129 6.21 14.82 3.96
C SER A 129 6.40 13.47 3.24
N PRO A 130 7.22 12.56 3.78
CA PRO A 130 7.43 11.23 3.23
C PRO A 130 6.14 10.41 3.30
N GLY A 131 5.93 9.53 2.31
CA GLY A 131 4.88 8.52 2.36
C GLY A 131 5.15 7.46 3.43
N ASP A 132 4.11 6.75 3.86
CA ASP A 132 4.26 5.61 4.77
C ASP A 132 5.06 4.45 4.15
N PHE A 133 5.07 4.35 2.83
CA PHE A 133 5.85 3.44 2.00
C PHE A 133 6.91 4.21 1.19
N ALA A 134 7.68 5.07 1.84
CA ALA A 134 8.86 5.74 1.29
C ALA A 134 10.04 4.75 1.07
N MET A 135 9.81 3.68 0.33
CA MET A 135 10.74 2.54 0.23
C MET A 135 12.04 2.85 -0.52
N GLY A 136 12.08 3.94 -1.27
CA GLY A 136 13.31 4.48 -1.88
C GLY A 136 14.21 5.22 -0.89
N MET A 137 13.78 5.38 0.36
CA MET A 137 14.50 6.02 1.44
C MET A 137 15.03 4.97 2.44
N PRO A 138 16.32 5.01 2.83
CA PRO A 138 16.88 4.05 3.79
C PRO A 138 16.39 4.31 5.23
N ASN A 139 16.17 3.24 5.99
CA ASN A 139 15.67 3.34 7.37
C ASN A 139 16.78 3.67 8.39
N ILE A 140 17.18 4.94 8.45
CA ILE A 140 18.14 5.38 9.47
C ILE A 140 17.55 5.34 10.88
N LEU A 141 16.23 5.50 11.04
CA LEU A 141 15.53 5.43 12.33
C LEU A 141 15.74 4.04 12.96
N GLY A 142 15.54 2.97 12.20
CA GLY A 142 15.74 1.60 12.67
C GLY A 142 17.20 1.28 13.03
N LYS A 143 18.16 1.99 12.44
CA LYS A 143 19.59 1.88 12.79
C LYS A 143 19.95 2.72 14.02
N TYR A 144 19.23 3.80 14.28
CA TYR A 144 19.41 4.67 15.45
C TYR A 144 18.74 4.10 16.71
N THR A 145 17.49 3.68 16.60
CA THR A 145 16.67 3.24 17.74
C THR A 145 17.15 1.91 18.32
N LYS A 146 17.36 1.86 19.64
CA LYS A 146 17.66 0.63 20.40
C LYS A 146 16.43 -0.25 20.54
N TRP A 147 16.63 -1.56 20.56
CA TRP A 147 15.55 -2.55 20.68
C TRP A 147 15.70 -3.47 21.89
N ALA A 148 16.87 -4.10 22.03
CA ALA A 148 17.17 -5.03 23.11
C ALA A 148 18.68 -5.04 23.39
N GLY A 149 19.06 -4.74 24.63
CA GLY A 149 20.47 -4.55 25.01
C GLY A 149 21.17 -3.53 24.11
N ASN A 150 22.34 -3.89 23.60
CA ASN A 150 23.13 -3.02 22.73
C ASN A 150 22.66 -3.01 21.27
N ASN A 151 21.72 -3.87 20.87
CA ASN A 151 21.26 -3.97 19.48
C ASN A 151 20.28 -2.86 19.12
N THR A 152 20.48 -2.30 17.93
CA THR A 152 19.50 -1.43 17.26
C THR A 152 18.34 -2.27 16.73
N ILE A 153 17.21 -1.66 16.36
CA ILE A 153 16.07 -2.39 15.80
C ILE A 153 16.50 -3.21 14.57
N LEU A 154 17.21 -2.60 13.62
CA LEU A 154 17.70 -3.32 12.44
C LEU A 154 18.75 -4.37 12.82
N GLY A 155 19.66 -4.05 13.73
CA GLY A 155 20.68 -4.98 14.20
C GLY A 155 20.08 -6.24 14.85
N TYR A 156 19.02 -6.09 15.62
CA TYR A 156 18.30 -7.21 16.22
C TYR A 156 17.74 -8.19 15.18
N PHE A 157 17.39 -7.72 13.98
CA PHE A 157 16.93 -8.57 12.88
C PHE A 157 18.03 -8.97 11.89
N GLY A 158 19.29 -8.57 12.13
CA GLY A 158 20.40 -8.81 11.20
C GLY A 158 20.30 -7.98 9.92
N LEU A 159 19.71 -6.79 10.00
CA LEU A 159 19.41 -5.91 8.87
C LEU A 159 20.26 -4.64 8.92
N SER A 160 20.38 -3.98 7.77
CA SER A 160 20.98 -2.65 7.63
C SER A 160 20.11 -1.75 6.76
N PRO A 161 20.19 -0.41 6.90
CA PRO A 161 19.44 0.52 6.07
C PRO A 161 19.66 0.24 4.58
N TYR A 162 18.58 0.23 3.81
CA TYR A 162 18.63 -0.03 2.37
C TYR A 162 17.46 0.65 1.67
N ALA A 163 17.73 1.19 0.48
CA ALA A 163 16.74 1.80 -0.39
C ALA A 163 16.37 0.84 -1.54
N PHE A 164 15.08 0.69 -1.80
CA PHE A 164 14.53 -0.15 -2.87
C PHE A 164 14.15 0.69 -4.10
N PRO A 165 14.24 0.14 -5.32
CA PRO A 165 13.78 0.83 -6.52
C PRO A 165 12.24 0.91 -6.53
N VAL A 166 11.70 2.12 -6.64
CA VAL A 166 10.25 2.38 -6.53
C VAL A 166 9.76 3.23 -7.71
N ASN A 167 8.61 2.85 -8.28
CA ASN A 167 7.78 3.75 -9.08
C ASN A 167 6.63 4.23 -8.20
N ARG A 168 6.54 5.53 -7.96
CA ARG A 168 5.46 6.15 -7.19
C ARG A 168 4.54 6.91 -8.15
N PHE A 169 3.31 6.43 -8.25
CA PHE A 169 2.27 6.94 -9.14
C PHE A 169 1.41 7.94 -8.38
N VAL A 170 1.44 9.21 -8.80
CA VAL A 170 0.69 10.31 -8.17
C VAL A 170 -0.33 10.82 -9.17
N PHE A 171 -1.60 10.86 -8.78
CA PHE A 171 -2.72 11.25 -9.64
C PHE A 171 -3.13 12.67 -9.31
N ARG A 172 -3.31 13.53 -10.32
CA ARG A 172 -3.55 14.98 -10.13
C ARG A 172 -2.66 15.58 -9.02
N PRO A 173 -1.34 15.66 -9.24
CA PRO A 173 -0.39 15.98 -8.17
C PRO A 173 -0.66 17.34 -7.51
N ARG A 174 -0.84 17.36 -6.19
CA ARG A 174 -0.97 18.60 -5.40
C ARG A 174 0.37 19.27 -5.08
N ARG A 175 1.46 18.52 -5.24
CA ARG A 175 2.85 18.97 -5.00
C ARG A 175 3.70 18.69 -6.23
N ARG A 176 4.74 19.50 -6.43
CA ARG A 176 5.73 19.27 -7.49
C ARG A 176 6.34 17.88 -7.34
N LEU A 177 6.39 17.11 -8.44
CA LEU A 177 6.88 15.73 -8.44
C LEU A 177 8.29 15.59 -7.84
N ASN A 178 9.17 16.55 -8.10
CA ASN A 178 10.53 16.56 -7.54
C ASN A 178 10.55 16.65 -6.01
N ASN A 179 9.59 17.36 -5.40
CA ASN A 179 9.50 17.46 -3.95
C ASN A 179 9.05 16.12 -3.35
N ILE A 180 8.04 15.49 -3.97
CA ILE A 180 7.57 14.15 -3.61
C ILE A 180 8.72 13.13 -3.77
N LYS A 181 9.53 13.24 -4.83
CA LYS A 181 10.68 12.36 -5.09
C LYS A 181 11.71 12.43 -3.97
N VAL A 182 12.08 13.64 -3.55
CA VAL A 182 13.03 13.86 -2.47
C VAL A 182 12.51 13.27 -1.15
N ASP A 183 11.25 13.52 -0.80
CA ASP A 183 10.60 13.00 0.41
C ASP A 183 10.46 11.47 0.41
N ASN A 184 10.50 10.81 -0.75
CA ASN A 184 10.36 9.36 -0.86
C ASN A 184 11.68 8.63 -1.18
N GLY A 185 12.79 9.35 -1.13
CA GLY A 185 14.14 8.78 -1.22
C GLY A 185 14.69 8.64 -2.63
N TRP A 186 16.03 8.55 -2.71
CA TRP A 186 16.78 8.69 -3.97
C TRP A 186 16.57 7.55 -4.98
N LYS A 187 16.02 6.40 -4.55
CA LYS A 187 15.67 5.31 -5.48
C LYS A 187 14.22 5.34 -5.94
N THR A 188 13.48 6.39 -5.62
CA THR A 188 12.09 6.58 -6.08
C THR A 188 12.06 7.37 -7.37
N GLU A 189 11.35 6.86 -8.36
CA GLU A 189 10.90 7.64 -9.52
C GLU A 189 9.44 8.00 -9.28
N VAL A 190 9.11 9.29 -9.41
CA VAL A 190 7.73 9.79 -9.24
C VAL A 190 7.15 10.06 -10.61
N ILE A 191 6.00 9.47 -10.87
CA ILE A 191 5.31 9.51 -12.15
C ILE A 191 3.97 10.19 -11.93
N GLU A 192 3.69 11.22 -12.71
CA GLU A 192 2.33 11.72 -12.83
C GLU A 192 1.49 10.68 -13.56
N ALA A 193 0.54 10.09 -12.84
CA ALA A 193 -0.26 8.99 -13.33
C ALA A 193 -1.48 9.52 -14.10
N LYS A 194 -1.49 9.27 -15.40
CA LYS A 194 -2.61 9.57 -16.31
C LYS A 194 -3.41 8.32 -16.65
N ILE A 195 -4.71 8.46 -16.77
CA ILE A 195 -5.63 7.41 -17.19
C ILE A 195 -6.03 7.64 -18.64
N LYS A 196 -5.77 6.64 -19.50
CA LYS A 196 -6.11 6.75 -20.92
C LYS A 196 -7.62 6.64 -21.10
N TYR A 197 -8.24 7.49 -21.93
CA TYR A 197 -9.68 7.40 -22.20
C TYR A 197 -10.13 6.00 -22.66
N SER A 198 -9.30 5.34 -23.49
CA SER A 198 -9.58 3.98 -23.97
C SER A 198 -9.57 2.90 -22.88
N SER A 199 -9.12 3.24 -21.66
CA SER A 199 -9.02 2.30 -20.53
C SER A 199 -10.18 2.38 -19.54
N ILE A 200 -11.02 3.42 -19.61
CA ILE A 200 -12.16 3.61 -18.71
C ILE A 200 -13.46 3.19 -19.39
N ASP A 201 -14.34 2.48 -18.69
CA ASP A 201 -15.69 2.15 -19.18
C ASP A 201 -16.71 3.26 -18.89
N PHE A 202 -17.91 3.12 -19.43
CA PHE A 202 -18.99 4.08 -19.14
C PHE A 202 -19.31 4.16 -17.64
N SER A 203 -19.18 3.06 -16.88
CA SER A 203 -19.45 3.09 -15.44
C SER A 203 -18.46 4.00 -14.70
N PHE A 204 -17.22 4.07 -15.16
CA PHE A 204 -16.25 5.04 -14.67
C PHE A 204 -16.74 6.47 -14.90
N ILE A 205 -17.19 6.78 -16.12
CA ILE A 205 -17.70 8.11 -16.46
C ILE A 205 -18.95 8.44 -15.65
N GLU A 206 -19.91 7.52 -15.59
CA GLU A 206 -21.17 7.63 -14.84
C GLU A 206 -20.91 8.01 -13.38
N LYS A 207 -19.96 7.34 -12.74
CA LYS A 207 -19.57 7.57 -11.34
C LYS A 207 -18.82 8.89 -11.14
N LEU A 208 -18.00 9.29 -12.12
CA LEU A 208 -17.23 10.54 -12.06
C LEU A 208 -18.11 11.77 -12.24
N THR A 209 -19.09 11.72 -13.16
CA THR A 209 -19.84 12.90 -13.60
C THR A 209 -21.27 12.93 -13.07
N HIS A 210 -21.69 11.91 -12.32
CA HIS A 210 -23.05 11.71 -11.81
C HIS A 210 -24.12 11.70 -12.92
N VAL A 211 -23.74 11.35 -14.14
CA VAL A 211 -24.67 11.16 -15.26
C VAL A 211 -25.56 9.95 -14.93
N GLY A 212 -26.86 10.14 -14.80
CA GLY A 212 -27.77 9.03 -14.48
C GLY A 212 -27.88 8.03 -15.64
N SER A 213 -27.57 6.76 -15.40
CA SER A 213 -27.66 5.68 -16.40
C SER A 213 -29.06 5.46 -16.98
N GLY A 214 -30.12 5.87 -16.26
CA GLY A 214 -31.51 5.78 -16.73
C GLY A 214 -31.97 6.96 -17.60
N ALA A 215 -31.15 7.99 -17.80
CA ALA A 215 -31.50 9.14 -18.63
C ALA A 215 -31.05 8.92 -20.08
N LEU A 216 -31.78 9.50 -21.05
CA LEU A 216 -31.50 9.34 -22.49
C LEU A 216 -30.07 9.73 -22.88
N HIS A 217 -29.49 10.75 -22.24
CA HIS A 217 -28.09 11.14 -22.46
C HIS A 217 -27.09 10.09 -21.94
N GLY A 218 -27.38 9.46 -20.80
CA GLY A 218 -26.59 8.36 -20.26
C GLY A 218 -26.64 7.12 -21.14
N GLU A 219 -27.83 6.77 -21.66
CA GLU A 219 -27.99 5.65 -22.59
C GLU A 219 -27.24 5.88 -23.91
N ARG A 220 -27.40 7.07 -24.52
CA ARG A 220 -26.67 7.44 -25.75
C ARG A 220 -25.18 7.41 -25.54
N LEU A 221 -24.69 8.01 -24.44
CA LEU A 221 -23.27 8.01 -24.12
C LEU A 221 -22.74 6.58 -23.87
N ARG A 222 -23.51 5.73 -23.18
CA ARG A 222 -23.17 4.31 -23.00
C ARG A 222 -23.09 3.58 -24.33
N LYS A 223 -24.00 3.84 -25.27
CA LYS A 223 -23.97 3.24 -26.61
C LYS A 223 -22.71 3.62 -27.37
N ILE A 224 -22.43 4.92 -27.48
CA ILE A 224 -21.24 5.43 -28.19
C ILE A 224 -19.94 4.92 -27.53
N TRP A 225 -19.83 5.07 -26.20
CA TRP A 225 -18.63 4.73 -25.45
C TRP A 225 -18.44 3.22 -25.34
N ASN A 226 -19.42 2.50 -24.79
CA ASN A 226 -19.29 1.10 -24.43
C ASN A 226 -19.58 0.11 -25.56
N ILE A 227 -20.56 0.39 -26.42
CA ILE A 227 -20.96 -0.53 -27.49
C ILE A 227 -20.14 -0.26 -28.75
N GLU A 228 -20.12 0.98 -29.22
CA GLU A 228 -19.40 1.38 -30.44
C GLU A 228 -17.89 1.56 -30.23
N LYS A 229 -17.42 1.58 -28.97
CA LYS A 229 -16.01 1.71 -28.58
C LYS A 229 -15.35 3.02 -29.06
N ILE A 230 -16.15 4.07 -29.27
CA ILE A 230 -15.62 5.41 -29.53
C ILE A 230 -15.25 6.04 -28.18
N ARG A 231 -13.95 6.10 -27.90
CA ARG A 231 -13.37 6.54 -26.60
C ARG A 231 -12.62 7.87 -26.67
N ASP A 232 -12.70 8.54 -27.80
CA ASP A 232 -12.14 9.89 -27.97
C ASP A 232 -13.27 10.88 -27.70
N PRO A 233 -13.17 11.75 -26.67
CA PRO A 233 -14.24 12.67 -26.31
C PRO A 233 -14.72 13.53 -27.49
N ASP A 234 -13.84 13.96 -28.39
CA ASP A 234 -14.24 14.80 -29.52
C ASP A 234 -15.06 14.00 -30.55
N LYS A 235 -14.65 12.76 -30.82
CA LYS A 235 -15.40 11.84 -31.70
C LYS A 235 -16.74 11.41 -31.09
N VAL A 236 -16.84 11.36 -29.77
CA VAL A 236 -18.12 11.11 -29.08
C VAL A 236 -19.08 12.27 -29.34
N LEU A 237 -18.61 13.52 -29.33
CA LEU A 237 -19.43 14.69 -29.61
C LEU A 237 -19.87 14.74 -31.07
N GLU A 238 -18.98 14.47 -32.01
CA GLU A 238 -19.32 14.31 -33.43
C GLU A 238 -20.45 13.28 -33.59
N LYS A 239 -20.30 12.10 -32.98
CA LYS A 239 -21.29 11.03 -33.08
C LYS A 239 -22.62 11.36 -32.38
N ALA A 240 -22.55 12.05 -31.25
CA ALA A 240 -23.75 12.47 -30.52
C ALA A 240 -24.54 13.54 -31.29
N LEU A 241 -23.85 14.43 -32.01
CA LEU A 241 -24.45 15.47 -32.84
C LEU A 241 -25.14 14.87 -34.09
N GLU A 242 -24.58 13.81 -34.69
CA GLU A 242 -25.25 13.05 -35.76
C GLU A 242 -26.62 12.48 -35.33
N TRP A 243 -26.83 12.24 -34.03
CA TRP A 243 -28.09 11.75 -33.46
C TRP A 243 -28.99 12.86 -32.94
N ASP A 244 -28.64 14.11 -33.22
CA ASP A 244 -29.35 15.32 -32.81
C ASP A 244 -29.48 16.29 -33.98
N ASN A 245 -30.08 17.46 -33.73
CA ASN A 245 -30.13 18.55 -34.72
C ASN A 245 -28.89 19.45 -34.58
N PRO A 246 -28.00 19.53 -35.61
CA PRO A 246 -26.80 20.36 -35.55
C PRO A 246 -27.09 21.87 -35.41
N GLU A 247 -28.20 22.35 -35.94
CA GLU A 247 -28.56 23.78 -35.91
C GLU A 247 -29.16 24.20 -34.56
N ASN A 248 -29.73 23.25 -33.82
CA ASN A 248 -30.33 23.50 -32.50
C ASN A 248 -30.18 22.27 -31.60
N PRO A 249 -29.00 22.05 -30.99
CA PRO A 249 -28.71 20.86 -30.22
C PRO A 249 -29.64 20.72 -29.01
N SER A 250 -30.11 19.49 -28.76
CA SER A 250 -31.01 19.25 -27.64
C SER A 250 -30.28 19.31 -26.28
N ARG A 251 -31.06 19.40 -25.20
CA ARG A 251 -30.54 19.25 -23.82
C ARG A 251 -29.79 17.93 -23.62
N THR A 252 -30.14 16.88 -24.37
CA THR A 252 -29.46 15.58 -24.30
C THR A 252 -28.03 15.69 -24.83
N TYR A 253 -27.82 16.34 -25.97
CA TYR A 253 -26.49 16.62 -26.50
C TYR A 253 -25.70 17.52 -25.54
N SER A 254 -26.28 18.63 -25.06
CA SER A 254 -25.57 19.54 -24.15
C SER A 254 -25.06 18.85 -22.87
N ARG A 255 -25.78 17.84 -22.35
CA ARG A 255 -25.32 17.05 -21.20
C ARG A 255 -24.17 16.10 -21.54
N ILE A 256 -24.17 15.53 -22.75
CA ILE A 256 -23.05 14.71 -23.24
C ILE A 256 -21.82 15.61 -23.45
N GLU A 257 -22.01 16.78 -24.05
CA GLU A 257 -20.99 17.82 -24.22
C GLU A 257 -20.37 18.23 -22.90
N GLU A 258 -21.19 18.62 -21.92
CA GLU A 258 -20.72 18.94 -20.57
C GLU A 258 -19.89 17.80 -19.95
N THR A 259 -20.30 16.55 -20.16
CA THR A 259 -19.60 15.37 -19.63
C THR A 259 -18.25 15.16 -20.32
N MET A 260 -18.20 15.25 -21.64
CA MET A 260 -16.96 15.09 -22.41
C MET A 260 -15.98 16.25 -22.17
N ASP A 261 -16.48 17.47 -22.03
CA ASP A 261 -15.65 18.63 -21.71
C ASP A 261 -15.04 18.55 -20.31
N ARG A 262 -15.79 18.05 -19.32
CA ARG A 262 -15.24 17.74 -17.99
C ARG A 262 -14.13 16.70 -18.09
N LEU A 263 -14.36 15.62 -18.84
CA LEU A 263 -13.39 14.54 -19.04
C LEU A 263 -12.11 15.02 -19.78
N LYS A 264 -12.24 15.97 -20.71
CA LYS A 264 -11.11 16.62 -21.40
C LYS A 264 -10.31 17.56 -20.49
N LYS A 265 -11.00 18.35 -19.66
CA LYS A 265 -10.37 19.34 -18.77
C LYS A 265 -9.70 18.71 -17.57
N ASP A 266 -10.15 17.54 -17.14
CA ASP A 266 -9.59 16.85 -15.99
C ASP A 266 -8.21 16.24 -16.30
N HIS A 267 -7.19 16.77 -15.63
CA HIS A 267 -5.80 16.33 -15.72
C HIS A 267 -5.57 14.88 -15.26
N LEU A 268 -6.56 14.19 -14.68
CA LEU A 268 -6.48 12.76 -14.43
C LEU A 268 -6.39 11.95 -15.73
N PHE A 269 -6.99 12.44 -16.82
CA PHE A 269 -7.12 11.69 -18.06
C PHE A 269 -6.19 12.16 -19.17
N SER A 270 -5.96 11.27 -20.13
CA SER A 270 -5.17 11.56 -21.32
C SER A 270 -5.68 10.76 -22.52
N LYS A 271 -5.47 11.31 -23.72
CA LYS A 271 -5.67 10.57 -24.98
C LYS A 271 -4.58 9.54 -25.21
N ASP A 272 -3.32 9.91 -24.98
CA ASP A 272 -2.18 9.07 -25.38
C ASP A 272 -1.53 8.32 -24.22
N GLU A 273 -1.45 8.95 -23.05
CA GLU A 273 -0.73 8.42 -21.90
C GLU A 273 -1.58 7.51 -21.01
N SER A 274 -0.94 6.44 -20.51
CA SER A 274 -1.47 5.58 -19.46
C SER A 274 -0.38 5.28 -18.47
N PHE A 275 -0.65 5.42 -17.18
CA PHE A 275 0.31 5.07 -16.13
C PHE A 275 0.72 3.58 -16.17
N PHE A 276 -0.12 2.70 -16.73
CA PHE A 276 0.20 1.29 -16.91
C PHE A 276 1.48 1.06 -17.73
N LYS A 277 1.88 2.00 -18.61
CA LYS A 277 3.12 1.90 -19.39
C LYS A 277 4.39 1.92 -18.53
N TYR A 278 4.29 2.42 -17.30
CA TYR A 278 5.40 2.51 -16.36
C TYR A 278 5.35 1.45 -15.25
N VAL A 279 4.29 0.62 -15.21
CA VAL A 279 4.22 -0.50 -14.26
C VAL A 279 5.33 -1.49 -14.61
N SER A 280 6.10 -1.91 -13.60
CA SER A 280 7.27 -2.76 -13.81
C SER A 280 7.38 -3.85 -12.74
N ASN A 281 7.97 -4.98 -13.11
CA ASN A 281 8.43 -6.01 -12.16
C ASN A 281 9.90 -5.81 -11.73
N ARG A 282 10.56 -4.74 -12.18
CA ARG A 282 11.92 -4.33 -11.77
C ARG A 282 11.92 -3.26 -10.68
N ARG A 283 10.75 -2.71 -10.35
CA ARG A 283 10.54 -1.71 -9.32
C ARG A 283 9.27 -2.03 -8.53
N ILE A 284 9.21 -1.62 -7.27
CA ILE A 284 7.98 -1.70 -6.48
C ILE A 284 7.05 -0.56 -6.93
N ASN A 285 5.80 -0.87 -7.26
CA ASN A 285 4.84 0.11 -7.79
C ASN A 285 3.97 0.63 -6.64
N VAL A 286 4.28 1.81 -6.12
CA VAL A 286 3.48 2.50 -5.11
C VAL A 286 2.43 3.35 -5.79
N ILE A 287 1.17 3.05 -5.54
CA ILE A 287 0.01 3.83 -5.94
C ILE A 287 -0.28 4.80 -4.79
N ASP A 288 0.00 6.08 -5.03
CA ASP A 288 -0.11 7.12 -4.01
C ASP A 288 -1.53 7.70 -4.02
N PHE A 289 -2.34 7.33 -3.03
CA PHE A 289 -3.65 7.93 -2.72
C PHE A 289 -3.58 8.79 -1.46
N SER A 290 -2.38 9.22 -1.06
CA SER A 290 -2.21 10.15 0.04
C SER A 290 -2.55 11.59 -0.40
N GLN A 291 -2.30 12.55 0.48
CA GLN A 291 -2.46 13.98 0.21
C GLN A 291 -1.62 14.50 -0.97
N ASN A 292 -0.67 13.71 -1.51
CA ASN A 292 0.02 14.05 -2.74
C ASN A 292 -0.87 13.98 -3.99
N SER A 293 -1.88 13.11 -3.97
CA SER A 293 -2.84 12.92 -5.06
C SER A 293 -4.16 13.62 -4.74
N ASP A 294 -4.71 14.32 -5.73
CA ASP A 294 -6.05 14.88 -5.65
C ASP A 294 -7.03 13.87 -6.24
N LEU A 295 -7.61 13.02 -5.39
CA LEU A 295 -8.61 12.03 -5.77
C LEU A 295 -9.74 12.00 -4.74
N THR A 296 -10.94 11.72 -5.22
CA THR A 296 -12.06 11.33 -4.36
C THR A 296 -11.97 9.84 -4.01
N THR A 297 -12.64 9.45 -2.92
CA THR A 297 -12.81 8.04 -2.53
C THR A 297 -13.31 7.16 -3.68
N GLU A 298 -14.26 7.64 -4.48
CA GLU A 298 -14.83 6.86 -5.58
C GLU A 298 -13.78 6.64 -6.69
N GLU A 299 -12.98 7.66 -7.01
CA GLU A 299 -11.88 7.55 -7.97
C GLU A 299 -10.76 6.62 -7.47
N GLU A 300 -10.39 6.67 -6.19
CA GLU A 300 -9.44 5.71 -5.59
C GLU A 300 -9.91 4.26 -5.82
N ASN A 301 -11.20 3.99 -5.59
CA ASN A 301 -11.81 2.68 -5.75
C ASN A 301 -11.90 2.24 -7.22
N LEU A 302 -12.23 3.16 -8.12
CA LEU A 302 -12.24 2.91 -9.56
C LEU A 302 -10.83 2.60 -10.08
N ILE A 303 -9.81 3.37 -9.67
CA ILE A 303 -8.41 3.13 -10.04
C ILE A 303 -7.92 1.79 -9.47
N PHE A 304 -8.25 1.49 -8.22
CA PHE A 304 -7.94 0.18 -7.61
C PHE A 304 -8.54 -0.97 -8.45
N LYS A 305 -9.82 -0.87 -8.81
CA LYS A 305 -10.48 -1.86 -9.68
C LYS A 305 -9.79 -1.97 -11.04
N MET A 306 -9.44 -0.85 -11.68
CA MET A 306 -8.72 -0.86 -12.96
C MET A 306 -7.38 -1.58 -12.88
N ILE A 307 -6.62 -1.38 -11.80
CA ILE A 307 -5.33 -2.05 -11.59
C ILE A 307 -5.54 -3.56 -11.37
N VAL A 308 -6.56 -3.95 -10.60
CA VAL A 308 -6.93 -5.37 -10.42
C VAL A 308 -7.32 -6.01 -11.75
N ASP A 309 -8.15 -5.35 -12.56
CA ASP A 309 -8.57 -5.85 -13.86
C ASP A 309 -7.37 -6.04 -14.82
N MET A 310 -6.41 -5.14 -14.79
CA MET A 310 -5.15 -5.27 -15.53
C MET A 310 -4.27 -6.41 -14.99
N ALA A 311 -4.17 -6.54 -13.66
CA ALA A 311 -3.37 -7.57 -13.02
C ALA A 311 -3.88 -8.98 -13.31
N VAL A 312 -5.20 -9.21 -13.27
CA VAL A 312 -5.80 -10.50 -13.64
C VAL A 312 -5.43 -10.90 -15.07
N LYS A 313 -5.57 -9.96 -16.02
CA LYS A 313 -5.18 -10.20 -17.42
C LYS A 313 -3.67 -10.48 -17.56
N SER A 314 -2.85 -9.76 -16.80
CA SER A 314 -1.39 -9.89 -16.85
C SER A 314 -0.89 -11.18 -16.22
N ALA A 315 -1.40 -11.58 -15.05
CA ALA A 315 -1.04 -12.81 -14.37
C ALA A 315 -1.35 -14.03 -15.25
N PHE A 316 -2.52 -14.06 -15.88
CA PHE A 316 -2.89 -15.13 -16.81
C PHE A 316 -1.91 -15.25 -18.00
N LYS A 317 -1.54 -14.11 -18.60
CA LYS A 317 -0.65 -14.08 -19.78
C LYS A 317 0.82 -14.36 -19.45
N LEU A 318 1.31 -13.76 -18.37
CA LEU A 318 2.75 -13.74 -18.03
C LEU A 318 3.15 -14.85 -17.04
N LYS A 319 2.19 -15.49 -16.37
CA LYS A 319 2.42 -16.51 -15.34
C LYS A 319 3.39 -16.05 -14.25
N ILE A 320 3.33 -14.76 -13.90
CA ILE A 320 4.16 -14.16 -12.86
C ILE A 320 3.29 -13.85 -11.63
N PRO A 321 3.84 -14.01 -10.42
CA PRO A 321 3.12 -13.69 -9.19
C PRO A 321 2.93 -12.18 -9.07
N ILE A 322 1.73 -11.77 -8.66
CA ILE A 322 1.38 -10.38 -8.43
C ILE A 322 0.99 -10.21 -6.97
N PHE A 323 1.48 -9.16 -6.32
CA PHE A 323 1.19 -8.85 -4.92
C PHE A 323 0.52 -7.49 -4.80
N PHE A 324 -0.63 -7.45 -4.15
CA PHE A 324 -1.33 -6.25 -3.74
C PHE A 324 -1.12 -6.04 -2.25
N PHE A 325 -0.51 -4.93 -1.88
CA PHE A 325 -0.41 -4.47 -0.50
C PHE A 325 -1.34 -3.27 -0.32
N VAL A 326 -2.34 -3.41 0.54
CA VAL A 326 -3.37 -2.38 0.73
C VAL A 326 -3.41 -1.99 2.20
N ASP A 327 -2.82 -0.84 2.52
CA ASP A 327 -3.02 -0.27 3.85
C ASP A 327 -4.42 0.33 3.94
N GLU A 328 -5.01 0.27 5.13
CA GLU A 328 -6.41 0.63 5.36
C GLU A 328 -7.40 -0.04 4.38
N ILE A 329 -7.26 -1.35 4.20
CA ILE A 329 -8.09 -2.13 3.25
C ILE A 329 -9.60 -1.97 3.47
N GLN A 330 -10.04 -1.60 4.68
CA GLN A 330 -11.43 -1.27 4.98
C GLN A 330 -12.00 -0.17 4.07
N HIS A 331 -11.16 0.74 3.59
CA HIS A 331 -11.56 1.81 2.68
C HIS A 331 -12.12 1.26 1.37
N PHE A 332 -11.47 0.23 0.82
CA PHE A 332 -11.90 -0.44 -0.41
C PHE A 332 -12.98 -1.49 -0.13
N ALA A 333 -12.88 -2.21 0.99
CA ALA A 333 -13.83 -3.26 1.33
C ALA A 333 -15.25 -2.74 1.64
N ASN A 334 -15.37 -1.48 2.08
CA ASN A 334 -16.66 -0.85 2.40
C ASN A 334 -17.29 -0.10 1.22
N ASN A 335 -16.57 0.06 0.10
CA ASN A 335 -17.11 0.62 -1.14
C ASN A 335 -17.47 -0.53 -2.10
N PRO A 336 -18.65 -0.55 -2.74
CA PRO A 336 -19.04 -1.63 -3.66
C PRO A 336 -18.06 -1.88 -4.81
N ILE A 337 -17.42 -0.83 -5.34
CA ILE A 337 -16.43 -0.93 -6.43
C ILE A 337 -15.16 -1.59 -5.90
N GLY A 338 -14.62 -1.12 -4.79
CA GLY A 338 -13.44 -1.72 -4.16
C GLY A 338 -13.67 -3.16 -3.73
N LEU A 339 -14.83 -3.44 -3.13
CA LEU A 339 -15.23 -4.79 -2.73
C LEU A 339 -15.34 -5.74 -3.94
N SER A 340 -15.87 -5.26 -5.06
CA SER A 340 -15.93 -6.05 -6.30
C SER A 340 -14.52 -6.45 -6.78
N ALA A 341 -13.55 -5.55 -6.68
CA ALA A 341 -12.17 -5.80 -7.05
C ALA A 341 -11.48 -6.79 -6.08
N ILE A 342 -11.71 -6.65 -4.76
CA ILE A 342 -11.23 -7.60 -3.76
C ILE A 342 -11.80 -9.00 -4.01
N ASN A 343 -13.12 -9.10 -4.22
CA ASN A 343 -13.77 -10.38 -4.51
C ASN A 343 -13.26 -11.01 -5.81
N LYS A 344 -12.93 -10.19 -6.80
CA LYS A 344 -12.29 -10.65 -8.04
C LYS A 344 -10.91 -11.25 -7.79
N ILE A 345 -10.08 -10.62 -6.95
CA ILE A 345 -8.79 -11.19 -6.54
C ILE A 345 -8.99 -12.56 -5.87
N TYR A 346 -9.95 -12.68 -4.94
CA TYR A 346 -10.19 -13.95 -4.25
C TYR A 346 -10.73 -15.06 -5.14
N ARG A 347 -11.57 -14.72 -6.14
CA ARG A 347 -12.19 -15.71 -7.03
C ARG A 347 -11.28 -16.09 -8.20
N GLU A 348 -10.76 -15.10 -8.92
CA GLU A 348 -10.01 -15.31 -10.16
C GLU A 348 -8.50 -15.32 -9.91
N GLY A 349 -8.01 -14.61 -8.90
CA GLY A 349 -6.58 -14.47 -8.61
C GLY A 349 -5.95 -15.67 -7.88
N ARG A 350 -6.77 -16.49 -7.20
CA ARG A 350 -6.31 -17.56 -6.30
C ARG A 350 -5.45 -18.61 -7.00
N SER A 351 -5.85 -19.05 -8.20
CA SER A 351 -5.19 -20.10 -8.99
C SER A 351 -4.09 -19.59 -9.92
N ILE A 352 -3.88 -18.27 -9.98
CA ILE A 352 -2.92 -17.63 -10.89
C ILE A 352 -1.88 -16.77 -10.14
N GLY A 353 -1.72 -16.99 -8.84
CA GLY A 353 -0.69 -16.35 -8.03
C GLY A 353 -0.88 -14.85 -7.79
N ILE A 354 -2.12 -14.35 -7.74
CA ILE A 354 -2.43 -12.98 -7.32
C ILE A 354 -2.72 -12.96 -5.82
N ASN A 355 -1.87 -12.28 -5.07
CA ASN A 355 -1.88 -12.24 -3.62
C ASN A 355 -2.42 -10.88 -3.14
N LEU A 356 -3.27 -10.91 -2.10
CA LEU A 356 -3.78 -9.71 -1.44
C LEU A 356 -3.31 -9.71 0.01
N ILE A 357 -2.58 -8.67 0.38
CA ILE A 357 -2.07 -8.42 1.72
C ILE A 357 -2.68 -7.10 2.20
N GLY A 358 -3.69 -7.19 3.06
CA GLY A 358 -4.37 -6.03 3.64
C GLY A 358 -3.90 -5.73 5.06
N ALA A 359 -4.01 -4.47 5.48
CA ALA A 359 -4.03 -4.12 6.90
C ALA A 359 -5.26 -3.29 7.26
N THR A 360 -5.82 -3.57 8.44
CA THR A 360 -6.93 -2.82 9.03
C THR A 360 -6.69 -2.64 10.54
N GLN A 361 -7.38 -1.66 11.13
CA GLN A 361 -7.43 -1.49 12.59
C GLN A 361 -8.72 -2.02 13.21
N TYR A 362 -9.76 -2.23 12.39
CA TYR A 362 -11.11 -2.56 12.82
C TYR A 362 -11.56 -3.81 12.06
N MET A 363 -12.07 -4.81 12.77
CA MET A 363 -12.77 -5.92 12.12
C MET A 363 -14.29 -5.76 12.18
N ALA A 364 -14.80 -5.17 13.25
CA ALA A 364 -16.20 -4.76 13.35
C ALA A 364 -16.54 -3.81 12.19
N GLY A 365 -17.43 -4.25 11.30
CA GLY A 365 -17.84 -3.53 10.09
C GLY A 365 -17.09 -3.89 8.82
N LEU A 366 -16.06 -4.75 8.87
CA LEU A 366 -15.48 -5.33 7.66
C LEU A 366 -16.39 -6.39 7.06
N ASN A 367 -16.41 -6.46 5.73
CA ASN A 367 -17.07 -7.56 5.04
C ASN A 367 -16.43 -8.90 5.45
N LYS A 368 -17.26 -9.86 5.88
CA LYS A 368 -16.80 -11.21 6.27
C LYS A 368 -15.96 -11.87 5.18
N SER A 369 -16.26 -11.62 3.91
CA SER A 369 -15.51 -12.16 2.77
C SER A 369 -14.03 -11.78 2.81
N LEU A 370 -13.68 -10.62 3.37
CA LEU A 370 -12.30 -10.16 3.50
C LEU A 370 -11.50 -11.05 4.45
N ILE A 371 -12.12 -11.45 5.56
CA ILE A 371 -11.47 -12.22 6.62
C ILE A 371 -11.53 -13.71 6.30
N GLU A 372 -12.64 -14.19 5.72
CA GLU A 372 -12.75 -15.57 5.25
C GLU A 372 -11.79 -15.85 4.09
N GLY A 373 -11.64 -14.91 3.16
CA GLY A 373 -10.79 -15.04 1.97
C GLY A 373 -9.28 -15.01 2.24
N CYS A 374 -8.83 -14.58 3.44
CA CYS A 374 -7.40 -14.60 3.77
C CYS A 374 -6.92 -16.00 4.19
N THR A 375 -5.69 -16.35 3.81
CA THR A 375 -5.04 -17.61 4.21
C THR A 375 -4.34 -17.45 5.56
N HIS A 376 -3.60 -16.35 5.73
CA HIS A 376 -2.83 -16.06 6.93
C HIS A 376 -3.36 -14.81 7.64
N ILE A 377 -3.22 -14.77 8.96
CA ILE A 377 -3.59 -13.60 9.78
C ILE A 377 -2.41 -13.17 10.63
N GLY A 378 -2.01 -11.90 10.52
CA GLY A 378 -1.00 -11.27 11.36
C GLY A 378 -1.63 -10.32 12.38
N ILE A 379 -1.62 -10.70 13.66
CA ILE A 379 -2.03 -9.82 14.76
C ILE A 379 -0.81 -9.01 15.22
N VAL A 380 -0.93 -7.68 15.19
CA VAL A 380 0.13 -6.71 15.52
C VAL A 380 -0.27 -5.91 16.75
N GLY A 381 0.50 -6.07 17.82
CA GLY A 381 0.22 -5.51 19.13
C GLY A 381 -0.86 -6.32 19.84
N LYS A 382 -1.84 -5.58 20.37
CA LYS A 382 -3.03 -6.15 21.04
C LYS A 382 -4.31 -5.64 20.35
N ILE A 383 -5.38 -6.41 20.51
CA ILE A 383 -6.73 -6.08 20.04
C ILE A 383 -7.51 -5.51 21.21
N ALA A 384 -8.09 -4.31 21.03
CA ALA A 384 -8.83 -3.62 22.08
C ALA A 384 -10.33 -3.96 22.06
N SER A 385 -10.90 -4.27 20.88
CA SER A 385 -12.33 -4.53 20.73
C SER A 385 -12.69 -5.94 21.18
N PRO A 386 -13.62 -6.11 22.16
CA PRO A 386 -14.11 -7.43 22.55
C PRO A 386 -14.84 -8.17 21.43
N GLU A 387 -15.49 -7.45 20.52
CA GLU A 387 -16.17 -8.04 19.36
C GLU A 387 -15.15 -8.60 18.35
N ASP A 388 -14.08 -7.85 18.08
CA ASP A 388 -13.00 -8.29 17.19
C ASP A 388 -12.30 -9.53 17.78
N LEU A 389 -12.11 -9.57 19.11
CA LEU A 389 -11.56 -10.73 19.82
C LEU A 389 -12.43 -11.99 19.64
N LYS A 390 -13.73 -11.87 19.91
CA LYS A 390 -14.69 -12.98 19.73
C LYS A 390 -14.72 -13.47 18.28
N MET A 391 -14.62 -12.56 17.33
CA MET A 391 -14.55 -12.92 15.91
C MET A 391 -13.24 -13.67 15.59
N LEU A 392 -12.09 -13.19 16.06
CA LEU A 392 -10.80 -13.86 15.85
C LEU A 392 -10.76 -15.27 16.44
N LYS A 393 -11.28 -15.45 17.66
CA LYS A 393 -11.32 -16.75 18.32
C LYS A 393 -12.11 -17.78 17.53
N LYS A 394 -13.20 -17.37 16.87
CA LYS A 394 -13.97 -18.26 15.99
C LYS A 394 -13.21 -18.64 14.72
N MET A 395 -12.32 -17.78 14.24
CA MET A 395 -11.63 -17.96 12.96
C MET A 395 -10.26 -18.60 13.07
N ILE A 396 -9.62 -18.50 14.22
CA ILE A 396 -8.28 -19.02 14.47
C ILE A 396 -8.33 -19.94 15.70
N PRO A 397 -8.59 -21.25 15.50
CA PRO A 397 -8.57 -22.22 16.58
C PRO A 397 -7.22 -22.18 17.33
N GLY A 398 -7.27 -21.95 18.65
CA GLY A 398 -6.08 -21.92 19.50
C GLY A 398 -5.49 -20.53 19.81
N VAL A 399 -6.12 -19.44 19.35
CA VAL A 399 -5.76 -18.10 19.84
C VAL A 399 -6.41 -17.84 21.21
N ASP A 400 -5.61 -17.42 22.20
CA ASP A 400 -6.10 -17.04 23.51
C ASP A 400 -6.45 -15.54 23.53
N GLU A 401 -7.72 -15.22 23.78
CA GLU A 401 -8.24 -13.84 23.86
C GLU A 401 -7.54 -13.02 24.94
N TYR A 402 -7.12 -13.63 26.06
CA TYR A 402 -6.36 -12.95 27.10
C TYR A 402 -4.95 -12.59 26.62
N GLU A 403 -4.36 -13.45 25.78
CA GLU A 403 -3.04 -13.20 25.21
C GLU A 403 -3.04 -12.13 24.12
N ILE A 404 -4.07 -12.08 23.27
CA ILE A 404 -4.15 -11.10 22.17
C ILE A 404 -4.92 -9.83 22.55
N GLY A 405 -5.68 -9.85 23.64
CA GLY A 405 -6.43 -8.73 24.17
C GLY A 405 -5.54 -7.66 24.78
N MET A 406 -6.04 -6.43 24.75
CA MET A 406 -5.43 -5.31 25.46
C MET A 406 -5.74 -5.42 26.94
N GLU A 407 -4.70 -5.43 27.79
CA GLU A 407 -4.88 -5.41 29.25
C GLU A 407 -5.45 -4.04 29.67
N GLU A 408 -6.19 -4.01 30.78
CA GLU A 408 -6.66 -2.76 31.38
C GLU A 408 -5.47 -1.93 31.86
N SER A 409 -5.53 -0.63 31.61
CA SER A 409 -4.52 0.34 32.07
C SER A 409 -5.20 1.37 32.97
N PHE A 410 -4.65 1.60 34.15
CA PHE A 410 -5.20 2.53 35.14
C PHE A 410 -4.55 3.92 35.08
N SER A 411 -3.53 4.09 34.21
CA SER A 411 -2.90 5.39 33.94
C SER A 411 -2.42 5.54 32.49
N ILE A 412 -2.22 6.79 32.06
CA ILE A 412 -1.66 7.13 30.74
C ILE A 412 -0.24 6.57 30.56
N ASP A 413 0.57 6.55 31.62
CA ASP A 413 1.94 6.07 31.55
C ASP A 413 2.01 4.54 31.44
N GLU A 414 1.14 3.82 32.13
CA GLU A 414 0.96 2.37 31.93
C GLU A 414 0.53 2.08 30.50
N TYR A 415 -0.47 2.78 29.98
CA TYR A 415 -0.90 2.66 28.59
C TYR A 415 0.25 2.89 27.60
N LYS A 416 1.05 3.95 27.78
CA LYS A 416 2.21 4.26 26.92
C LYS A 416 3.28 3.17 26.99
N LYS A 417 3.63 2.71 28.19
CA LYS A 417 4.60 1.62 28.41
C LYS A 417 4.13 0.32 27.76
N MET A 418 2.86 -0.04 27.92
CA MET A 418 2.26 -1.20 27.27
C MET A 418 2.27 -1.09 25.75
N LYS A 419 1.89 0.08 25.21
CA LYS A 419 1.91 0.34 23.76
C LYS A 419 3.31 0.17 23.18
N GLN A 420 4.32 0.69 23.87
CA GLN A 420 5.72 0.54 23.47
C GLN A 420 6.21 -0.91 23.57
N LYS A 421 5.85 -1.62 24.65
CA LYS A 421 6.22 -3.04 24.87
C LYS A 421 5.66 -3.97 23.80
N ASN A 422 4.45 -3.68 23.32
CA ASN A 422 3.74 -4.50 22.33
C ASN A 422 3.96 -4.04 20.88
N LYS A 423 4.62 -2.91 20.64
CA LYS A 423 4.90 -2.40 19.29
C LYS A 423 5.73 -3.41 18.49
N PHE A 424 5.32 -3.67 17.25
CA PHE A 424 5.93 -4.65 16.33
C PHE A 424 6.02 -6.09 16.87
N ARG A 425 5.24 -6.44 17.89
CA ARG A 425 5.13 -7.79 18.44
C ARG A 425 3.68 -8.24 18.37
N GLY A 426 3.42 -9.52 18.33
CA GLY A 426 2.07 -10.05 18.32
C GLY A 426 2.07 -11.52 17.93
N TYR A 427 1.12 -11.92 17.09
CA TYR A 427 0.90 -13.31 16.73
C TYR A 427 0.72 -13.46 15.23
N PHE A 428 1.25 -14.53 14.66
CA PHE A 428 1.03 -14.87 13.27
C PHE A 428 0.35 -16.24 13.20
N ALA A 429 -0.78 -16.30 12.49
CA ALA A 429 -1.56 -17.49 12.23
C ALA A 429 -1.29 -17.99 10.80
N TYR A 430 -0.61 -19.12 10.70
CA TYR A 430 -0.33 -19.85 9.46
C TYR A 430 -1.56 -20.67 9.08
N ASP A 431 -2.08 -20.46 7.86
CA ASP A 431 -3.27 -21.13 7.33
C ASP A 431 -4.48 -21.12 8.28
N LYS A 432 -4.52 -20.16 9.22
CA LYS A 432 -5.45 -20.09 10.36
C LYS A 432 -5.45 -21.34 11.27
N GLN A 433 -4.49 -22.24 11.13
CA GLN A 433 -4.40 -23.51 11.86
C GLN A 433 -3.33 -23.51 12.94
N TYR A 434 -2.21 -22.82 12.69
CA TYR A 434 -1.09 -22.77 13.61
C TYR A 434 -0.78 -21.32 13.99
N VAL A 435 -0.81 -21.01 15.28
CA VAL A 435 -0.55 -19.66 15.80
C VAL A 435 0.75 -19.67 16.59
N GLU A 436 1.59 -18.68 16.36
CA GLU A 436 2.76 -18.44 17.19
C GLU A 436 2.95 -16.97 17.53
N ARG A 437 3.62 -16.72 18.66
CA ARG A 437 4.06 -15.39 19.05
C ARG A 437 5.30 -14.98 18.26
N ILE A 438 5.26 -13.79 17.67
CA ILE A 438 6.32 -13.26 16.82
C ILE A 438 6.69 -11.81 17.18
N SER A 439 7.99 -11.50 17.10
CA SER A 439 8.49 -10.14 16.93
C SER A 439 8.70 -9.92 15.44
N TYR A 440 7.86 -9.09 14.82
CA TYR A 440 7.87 -8.88 13.38
C TYR A 440 9.13 -8.19 12.90
N ARG A 441 9.61 -8.61 11.72
CA ARG A 441 10.74 -8.01 11.01
C ARG A 441 10.47 -6.52 10.81
N HIS A 442 11.51 -5.70 11.00
CA HIS A 442 11.46 -4.27 10.70
C HIS A 442 11.97 -3.98 9.27
N PRO A 443 11.41 -2.99 8.55
CA PRO A 443 11.84 -2.68 7.18
C PRO A 443 13.23 -2.05 7.15
N GLN A 444 14.00 -2.34 6.11
CA GLN A 444 15.28 -1.69 5.80
C GLN A 444 15.10 -0.29 5.19
N SER A 445 13.91 0.01 4.69
CA SER A 445 13.48 1.31 4.14
C SER A 445 12.51 2.07 5.06
N LEU A 446 12.34 3.37 4.82
CA LEU A 446 11.62 4.29 5.72
C LEU A 446 10.13 4.48 5.42
#